data_AF-A0A2V8MKY3-F1
#
_entry.id   AF-A0A2V8MKY3-F1
#
_cell.length_a   1.000
_cell.length_b   1.000
_cell.length_c   1.000
_cell.angle_alpha   90.00
_cell.angle_beta   90.00
_cell.angle_gamma   90.00
#
_symmetry.space_group_name_H-M   'P 1'
#
loop_
_entity.id
_entity.type
_entity.pdbx_description
1 polymer ?
#
loop_
_entity_poly.entity_id
_entity_poly.type
_entity_poly.pdbx_seq_one_letter_code
_entity_poly.pdbx_strand_id
1 'polypeptide(L)' 'MRLADFILDNMETILEEWEAFAATLLPAAAGMTSLALRDDAKQILEAVAKDLSTPQTKEAQAEKSKGR' A
#
# COMPACT_ATOMS: atom_id res chain seq x y z
N MET A 1 -9.72 -5.56 14.89
CA MET A 1 -8.79 -4.73 14.11
C MET A 1 -9.26 -4.73 12.66
N ARG A 2 -9.50 -3.57 12.05
CA ARG A 2 -9.82 -3.48 10.61
C ARG A 2 -8.51 -3.47 9.82
N LEU A 3 -8.57 -3.82 8.53
CA LEU A 3 -7.37 -3.85 7.68
C LEU A 3 -6.68 -2.47 7.58
N ALA A 4 -7.45 -1.38 7.52
CA ALA A 4 -6.90 -0.03 7.52
C ALA A 4 -6.09 0.25 8.80
N ASP A 5 -6.64 -0.09 9.97
CA ASP A 5 -5.95 0.07 11.26
C ASP A 5 -4.65 -0.75 11.27
N PHE A 6 -4.71 -2.01 10.82
CA PHE A 6 -3.52 -2.87 10.73
C PHE A 6 -2.42 -2.27 9.85
N ILE A 7 -2.76 -1.73 8.68
CA ILE A 7 -1.79 -1.11 7.77
C ILE A 7 -1.12 0.09 8.44
N LEU A 8 -1.89 0.96 9.09
CA LEU A 8 -1.37 2.17 9.74
C LEU A 8 -0.51 1.83 10.97
N ASP A 9 -0.96 0.89 11.80
CA ASP A 9 -0.26 0.48 13.02
C ASP A 9 1.05 -0.26 12.73
N ASN A 10 1.19 -0.87 11.54
CA ASN A 10 2.36 -1.68 11.15
C ASN A 10 3.12 -1.08 9.96
N MET A 11 2.96 0.23 9.70
CA MET A 11 3.50 0.91 8.51
C MET A 11 5.00 0.64 8.32
N GLU A 12 5.81 0.85 9.36
CA GLU A 12 7.27 0.70 9.24
C GLU A 12 7.68 -0.74 8.91
N THR A 13 7.06 -1.73 9.57
CA THR A 13 7.32 -3.15 9.29
C THR A 13 6.96 -3.52 7.84
N ILE A 14 5.84 -3.00 7.34
CA ILE A 14 5.42 -3.25 5.95
C ILE A 14 6.40 -2.60 4.96
N LEU A 15 6.88 -1.39 5.25
CA LEU A 15 7.85 -0.68 4.40
C LEU A 15 9.22 -1.35 4.39
N GLU A 16 9.66 -1.91 5.51
CA GLU A 16 10.90 -2.68 5.59
C GLU A 16 10.84 -3.95 4.72
N GLU A 17 9.75 -4.72 4.82
CA GLU A 17 9.55 -5.92 4.00
C GLU A 17 9.40 -5.58 2.52
N TRP A 18 8.70 -4.48 2.20
CA TRP A 18 8.58 -3.96 0.84
C TRP A 18 9.95 -3.61 0.25
N GLU A 19 10.78 -2.89 1.00
CA GLU A 19 12.12 -2.50 0.57
C GLU A 19 13.03 -3.71 0.35
N ALA A 20 13.01 -4.66 1.30
CA ALA A 20 13.77 -5.90 1.20
C ALA A 20 13.37 -6.70 -0.05
N PHE A 21 12.07 -6.78 -0.35
CA PHE A 21 11.58 -7.42 -1.57
C PHE A 21 11.98 -6.66 -2.83
N ALA A 22 11.80 -5.34 -2.88
CA ALA A 22 12.14 -4.52 -4.03
C ALA A 22 13.64 -4.59 -4.39
N ALA A 23 14.52 -4.68 -3.38
CA ALA A 23 15.95 -4.88 -3.57
C ALA A 23 16.30 -6.19 -4.32
N THR A 24 15.41 -7.18 -4.33
CA THR A 24 15.61 -8.44 -5.08
C THR A 24 15.29 -8.32 -6.58
N LEU A 25 14.62 -7.25 -7.02
CA LEU A 25 14.06 -7.11 -8.37
C LEU A 25 15.03 -6.45 -9.36
N LEU A 26 16.26 -6.96 -9.45
CA LEU A 26 17.22 -6.50 -10.46
C LEU A 26 16.86 -7.01 -11.87
N PRO A 27 17.07 -6.20 -12.93
CA PRO A 27 17.68 -4.87 -12.93
C PRO A 27 16.68 -3.72 -12.73
N ALA A 28 15.38 -3.98 -12.56
CA ALA A 28 14.36 -2.93 -12.46
C ALA A 28 14.57 -2.00 -11.25
N ALA A 29 15.09 -2.55 -10.15
CA ALA A 29 15.49 -1.77 -8.98
C ALA A 29 16.84 -1.05 -9.13
N ALA A 30 17.59 -1.27 -10.23
CA ALA A 30 18.88 -0.63 -10.43
C ALA A 30 18.71 0.89 -10.63
N GLY A 31 19.05 1.66 -9.58
CA GLY A 31 18.94 3.12 -9.56
C GLY A 31 17.81 3.66 -8.68
N MET A 32 16.95 2.80 -8.12
CA MET A 32 15.99 3.22 -7.10
C MET A 32 16.69 3.33 -5.75
N THR A 33 16.54 4.46 -5.07
CA THR A 33 17.04 4.62 -3.70
C THR A 33 16.05 3.98 -2.72
N SER A 34 16.57 3.45 -1.60
CA SER A 34 15.78 3.01 -0.45
C SER A 34 14.70 4.03 -0.07
N LEU A 35 15.09 5.31 -0.01
CA LEU A 35 14.19 6.41 0.32
C LEU A 35 13.03 6.55 -0.69
N ALA A 36 13.32 6.47 -1.99
CA ALA A 36 12.27 6.57 -3.02
C ALA A 36 11.29 5.39 -2.93
N LEU A 37 11.79 4.16 -2.76
CA LEU A 37 10.95 2.97 -2.64
C LEU A 37 10.03 3.01 -1.41
N ARG A 38 10.54 3.48 -0.27
CA ARG A 38 9.75 3.59 0.96
C ARG A 38 8.73 4.72 0.89
N ASP A 39 9.10 5.88 0.34
CA ASP A 39 8.18 7.02 0.24
C ASP A 39 6.99 6.70 -0.66
N ASP A 40 7.25 6.15 -1.85
CA ASP A 40 6.21 5.75 -2.80
C ASP A 40 5.27 4.68 -2.19
N ALA A 41 5.84 3.66 -1.54
CA ALA A 41 5.05 2.61 -0.90
C ALA A 41 4.20 3.15 0.25
N LYS A 42 4.73 4.08 1.04
CA LYS A 42 3.99 4.72 2.14
C LYS A 42 2.78 5.48 1.61
N GLN A 43 2.96 6.30 0.58
CA GLN A 43 1.87 7.06 -0.02
C GLN A 43 0.76 6.14 -0.56
N ILE A 44 1.13 5.02 -1.18
CA ILE A 44 0.17 4.00 -1.66
C ILE A 44 -0.60 3.39 -0.48
N LEU A 45 0.10 2.97 0.58
CA LEU A 45 -0.53 2.35 1.75
C LEU A 45 -1.46 3.33 2.50
N GLU A 46 -1.08 4.60 2.62
CA GLU A 46 -1.93 5.65 3.19
C GLU A 46 -3.20 5.85 2.35
N ALA A 47 -3.07 5.89 1.01
CA ALA A 47 -4.21 6.01 0.11
C ALA A 47 -5.16 4.79 0.24
N VAL A 48 -4.60 3.58 0.31
CA VAL A 48 -5.36 2.33 0.50
C VAL A 48 -6.07 2.32 1.86
N ALA A 49 -5.38 2.65 2.95
CA ALA A 49 -5.98 2.69 4.29
C ALA A 49 -7.13 3.72 4.36
N LYS A 50 -6.98 4.87 3.69
CA LYS A 50 -8.02 5.88 3.56
C LYS A 50 -9.24 5.38 2.78
N ASP A 51 -9.02 4.72 1.64
CA ASP A 51 -10.12 4.15 0.84
C ASP A 51 -10.89 3.06 1.60
N LEU A 52 -10.16 2.17 2.30
CA LEU A 52 -10.73 1.11 3.14
C LEU A 52 -11.53 1.65 4.33
N SER A 53 -11.19 2.84 4.82
CA SER A 53 -11.88 3.51 5.92
C SER A 53 -13.10 4.32 5.45
N THR A 54 -13.21 4.59 4.14
CA THR A 54 -14.29 5.39 3.58
C THR A 54 -15.57 4.56 3.48
N PRO A 55 -16.69 5.01 4.07
CA PRO A 55 -17.97 4.33 3.90
C PRO A 55 -18.37 4.25 2.43
N GLN A 56 -18.89 3.09 2.01
CA GLN A 56 -19.32 2.85 0.63
C GLN A 56 -20.83 2.62 0.60
N THR A 57 -21.49 3.11 -0.45
CA THR A 57 -22.85 2.69 -0.75
C THR A 57 -22.85 1.27 -1.31
N LYS A 58 -24.01 0.63 -1.37
CA LYS A 58 -24.14 -0.73 -1.95
C LYS A 58 -23.73 -0.75 -3.42
N GLU A 59 -24.05 0.32 -4.14
CA GLU A 59 -23.71 0.51 -5.56
C GLU A 59 -22.20 0.65 -5.72
N ALA A 60 -21.55 1.49 -4.91
CA ALA A 60 -20.10 1.67 -4.94
C ALA A 60 -19.35 0.37 -4.59
N GLN A 61 -19.85 -0.38 -3.60
CA GLN A 61 -19.30 -1.69 -3.25
C GLN A 61 -19.41 -2.68 -4.42
N ALA A 62 -20.58 -2.73 -5.07
CA ALA A 62 -20.85 -3.63 -6.19
C ALA A 62 -19.96 -3.31 -7.40
N GLU A 63 -19.76 -2.04 -7.75
CA GLU A 63 -18.91 -1.67 -8.88
C GLU A 63 -17.42 -1.92 -8.58
N LYS A 64 -16.93 -1.56 -7.38
CA LYS A 64 -15.55 -1.88 -6.98
C LYS A 64 -15.25 -3.37 -7.01
N SER A 65 -16.19 -4.23 -6.58
CA SER A 65 -16.02 -5.69 -6.64
C SER A 65 -15.88 -6.26 -8.06
N LYS A 66 -16.29 -5.49 -9.08
CA LYS A 66 -16.17 -5.84 -10.50
C LYS A 66 -15.01 -5.11 -11.19
N GLY A 67 -14.20 -4.38 -10.43
CA GLY A 67 -13.08 -3.59 -10.95
C GLY A 67 -13.51 -2.34 -11.72
N ARG A 68 -14.66 -1.75 -11.37
CA ARG A 68 -15.22 -0.54 -11.98
C ARG A 68 -15.24 0.63 -11.00
#